data_AF-A0A6B3H974-F1
#
_entry.id   AF-A0A6B3H974-F1
#
_cell.length_a   1.000
_cell.length_b   1.000
_cell.length_c   1.000
_cell.angle_alpha   90.00
_cell.angle_beta   90.00
_cell.angle_gamma   90.00
#
_symmetry.space_group_name_H-M   'P 1'
#
loop_
_entity.id
_entity.type
_entity.pdbx_description
1 polymer ?
#
loop_
_entity_poly.entity_id
_entity_poly.type
_entity_poly.pdbx_seq_one_letter_code
_entity_poly.pdbx_strand_id
1 'polypeptide(L)'
;DEAFVLQVALARRRYADTQLPAVARRPVADGLLDAFDAKLPFTLTEGQEKVSKEIFDDLATEHPMHRLLQGEVGSGKTMVALRAMLTV
;
A
#
# COMPACT_ATOMS: atom_id res chain seq x y z
N ASP A 1 -6.00 13.11 -29.45
CA ASP A 1 -4.53 12.94 -29.59
C ASP A 1 -3.76 13.18 -28.29
N GLU A 2 -4.00 14.27 -27.56
CA GLU A 2 -3.28 14.56 -26.30
C GLU A 2 -3.43 13.51 -25.20
N ALA A 3 -4.63 12.96 -25.01
CA ALA A 3 -4.88 11.92 -24.00
C ALA A 3 -4.07 10.63 -24.27
N PHE A 4 -3.89 10.27 -25.55
CA PHE A 4 -3.10 9.11 -25.94
C PHE A 4 -1.61 9.31 -25.61
N VAL A 5 -1.08 10.50 -25.90
CA VAL A 5 0.30 10.87 -25.56
C VAL A 5 0.52 10.78 -24.03
N LEU A 6 -0.40 11.30 -23.24
CA LEU A 6 -0.32 11.21 -21.77
C LEU A 6 -0.36 9.77 -21.28
N GLN A 7 -1.26 8.94 -21.81
CA GLN A 7 -1.37 7.52 -21.43
C GLN A 7 -0.08 6.76 -21.75
N VAL A 8 0.51 6.98 -22.92
CA VAL A 8 1.80 6.37 -23.30
C VAL A 8 2.91 6.83 -22.35
N ALA A 9 2.97 8.12 -22.01
CA ALA A 9 3.95 8.64 -21.06
C ALA A 9 3.80 7.98 -19.67
N LEU A 10 2.57 7.86 -19.15
CA LEU A 10 2.27 7.20 -17.88
C LEU A 10 2.58 5.69 -17.91
N ALA A 11 2.28 5.00 -19.01
CA ALA A 11 2.59 3.59 -19.17
C ALA A 11 4.10 3.34 -19.18
N ARG A 12 4.87 4.17 -19.91
CA ARG A 12 6.34 4.13 -19.90
C ARG A 12 6.92 4.39 -18.51
N ARG A 13 6.35 5.35 -17.77
CA ARG A 13 6.76 5.63 -16.39
C ARG A 13 6.49 4.43 -15.48
N ARG A 14 5.28 3.85 -15.54
CA ARG A 14 4.95 2.66 -14.75
C ARG A 14 5.88 1.49 -15.05
N TYR A 15 6.22 1.26 -16.32
CA TYR A 15 7.19 0.23 -16.70
C TYR A 15 8.59 0.54 -16.15
N ALA A 16 9.05 1.79 -16.21
CA ALA A 16 10.35 2.17 -15.66
C ALA A 16 10.39 1.96 -14.14
N ASP A 17 9.31 2.30 -13.41
CA ASP A 17 9.20 2.10 -11.97
C ASP A 17 9.33 0.60 -11.61
N THR A 18 8.82 -0.33 -12.43
CA THR A 18 8.95 -1.78 -12.17
C THR A 18 10.35 -2.33 -12.38
N GLN A 19 11.23 -1.60 -13.05
CA GLN A 19 12.64 -1.98 -13.25
C GLN A 19 13.55 -1.45 -12.14
N LEU A 20 13.05 -0.56 -11.27
CA LEU A 20 13.82 -0.08 -10.14
C LEU A 20 13.84 -1.15 -9.04
N PRO A 21 15.02 -1.47 -8.46
CA PRO A 21 15.09 -2.43 -7.38
C PRO A 21 14.55 -1.82 -6.07
N ALA A 22 13.85 -2.63 -5.28
CA ALA A 22 13.44 -2.31 -3.91
C ALA A 22 13.63 -3.53 -2.99
N VAL A 23 13.85 -3.26 -1.70
CA VAL A 23 13.86 -4.31 -0.68
C VAL A 23 12.41 -4.68 -0.37
N ALA A 24 12.03 -5.92 -0.67
CA ALA A 24 10.72 -6.47 -0.36
C ALA A 24 10.42 -6.38 1.14
N ARG A 25 9.28 -5.76 1.48
CA ARG A 25 8.77 -5.59 2.84
C ARG A 25 7.66 -6.59 3.09
N ARG A 26 8.05 -7.83 3.38
CA ARG A 26 7.12 -8.95 3.59
C ARG A 26 6.54 -8.92 5.01
N PRO A 27 5.22 -9.13 5.18
CA PRO A 27 4.61 -9.21 6.49
C PRO A 27 5.29 -10.22 7.42
N VAL A 28 5.53 -9.84 8.67
CA VAL A 28 6.06 -10.71 9.72
C VAL A 28 4.93 -11.11 10.66
N ALA A 29 4.71 -12.42 10.81
CA ALA A 29 3.75 -12.96 11.76
C ALA A 29 4.23 -12.77 13.20
N ASP A 30 3.27 -12.54 14.11
CA ASP A 30 3.50 -12.20 15.51
C ASP A 30 4.37 -10.94 15.70
N GLY A 31 4.31 -10.03 14.71
CA GLY A 31 5.12 -8.82 14.61
C GLY A 31 4.50 -7.59 15.27
N LEU A 32 5.05 -6.42 14.94
CA LEU A 32 4.56 -5.13 15.45
C LEU A 32 3.12 -4.83 14.99
N LEU A 33 2.78 -5.18 13.76
CA LEU A 33 1.43 -5.05 13.23
C LEU A 33 0.42 -5.83 14.06
N ASP A 34 0.69 -7.10 14.37
CA ASP A 34 -0.22 -7.95 15.14
C ASP A 34 -0.40 -7.42 16.57
N ALA A 35 0.70 -7.00 17.20
CA ALA A 35 0.67 -6.39 18.52
C ALA A 35 -0.07 -5.04 18.55
N PHE A 36 -0.06 -4.31 17.44
CA PHE A 36 -0.79 -3.06 17.26
C PHE A 36 -2.28 -3.31 17.02
N ASP A 37 -2.62 -4.20 16.08
CA ASP A 37 -4.00 -4.54 15.72
C ASP A 37 -4.74 -5.13 16.93
N ALA A 38 -4.08 -5.96 17.75
CA ALA A 38 -4.64 -6.50 18.99
C ALA A 38 -5.02 -5.46 20.05
N LYS A 39 -4.51 -4.23 19.96
CA LYS A 39 -4.80 -3.11 20.88
C LYS A 39 -5.82 -2.13 20.35
N LEU A 40 -6.31 -2.31 19.12
CA LEU A 40 -7.28 -1.40 18.54
C LEU A 40 -8.61 -1.49 19.31
N PRO A 41 -9.18 -0.36 19.75
CA PRO A 41 -10.46 -0.35 20.47
C PRO A 41 -11.68 -0.47 19.52
N PHE A 42 -11.45 -0.83 18.27
CA PHE A 42 -12.45 -0.99 17.22
C PHE A 42 -11.96 -2.02 16.21
N THR A 43 -12.89 -2.56 15.44
CA THR A 43 -12.58 -3.42 14.29
C THR A 43 -12.35 -2.56 13.06
N LEU A 44 -11.40 -2.97 12.22
CA LEU A 44 -11.21 -2.36 10.90
C LEU A 44 -12.45 -2.60 10.04
N THR A 45 -12.72 -1.66 9.13
CA THR A 45 -13.75 -1.90 8.12
C THR A 45 -13.21 -2.84 7.05
N GLU A 46 -14.09 -3.54 6.35
CA GLU A 46 -13.72 -4.40 5.21
C GLU A 46 -12.87 -3.64 4.18
N GLY A 47 -13.19 -2.37 3.92
CA GLY A 47 -12.41 -1.51 3.03
C GLY A 47 -10.98 -1.24 3.55
N GLN A 48 -10.81 -1.01 4.86
CA GLN A 48 -9.50 -0.82 5.46
C GLN A 48 -8.67 -2.11 5.43
N GLU A 49 -9.28 -3.27 5.71
CA GLU A 49 -8.62 -4.57 5.63
C GLU A 49 -8.16 -4.88 4.21
N LYS A 50 -9.06 -4.75 3.23
CA LYS A 50 -8.78 -4.98 1.81
C LYS A 50 -7.64 -4.09 1.31
N VAL A 51 -7.74 -2.78 1.54
CA VAL A 51 -6.71 -1.84 1.05
C VAL A 51 -5.38 -2.04 1.77
N SER A 52 -5.39 -2.41 3.04
CA SER A 52 -4.14 -2.75 3.74
C SER A 52 -3.50 -4.00 3.14
N LYS A 53 -4.29 -5.03 2.83
CA LYS A 53 -3.76 -6.24 2.16
C LYS A 53 -3.15 -5.90 0.80
N GLU A 54 -3.83 -5.09 -0.02
CA GLU A 54 -3.30 -4.63 -1.30
C GLU A 54 -1.96 -3.88 -1.14
N ILE A 55 -1.85 -3.03 -0.12
CA ILE A 55 -0.59 -2.33 0.19
C ILE A 55 0.49 -3.32 0.64
N PHE A 56 0.17 -4.32 1.47
CA PHE A 56 1.12 -5.32 1.92
C PHE A 56 1.63 -6.18 0.75
N ASP A 57 0.72 -6.59 -0.15
CA ASP A 57 1.06 -7.34 -1.35
C ASP A 57 1.99 -6.53 -2.25
N ASP A 58 1.70 -5.24 -2.47
CA ASP A 58 2.54 -4.33 -3.27
C ASP A 58 3.92 -4.10 -2.61
N LEU A 59 3.96 -3.90 -1.29
CA LEU A 59 5.20 -3.70 -0.52
C LEU A 59 6.09 -4.96 -0.45
N ALA A 60 5.51 -6.15 -0.59
CA ALA A 60 6.22 -7.42 -0.60
C ALA A 60 6.94 -7.73 -1.93
N THR A 61 6.80 -6.87 -2.94
CA THR A 61 7.47 -7.01 -4.25
C THR A 61 8.91 -6.48 -4.24
N GLU A 62 9.69 -6.85 -5.26
CA GLU A 62 11.10 -6.44 -5.43
C GLU A 62 11.26 -5.12 -6.21
N HIS A 63 10.16 -4.40 -6.45
CA HIS A 63 10.15 -3.08 -7.08
C HIS A 63 9.32 -2.09 -6.24
N PRO A 64 9.56 -0.78 -6.32
CA PRO A 64 8.83 0.20 -5.51
C PRO A 64 7.30 0.13 -5.70
N MET A 65 6.55 0.16 -4.60
CA MET A 65 5.10 0.40 -4.65
C MET A 65 4.81 1.85 -5.05
N HIS A 66 3.96 2.05 -6.06
CA HIS A 66 3.50 3.36 -6.50
C HIS A 66 1.96 3.45 -6.47
N ARG A 67 1.41 3.55 -5.25
CA ARG A 67 -0.03 3.56 -4.97
C ARG A 67 -0.47 4.88 -4.33
N LEU A 68 -1.64 5.36 -4.72
CA LEU A 68 -2.31 6.49 -4.06
C LEU A 68 -3.45 5.96 -3.17
N LEU A 69 -3.35 6.20 -1.86
CA LEU A 69 -4.41 5.89 -0.91
C LEU A 69 -5.44 7.04 -0.87
N GLN A 70 -6.59 6.85 -1.53
CA GLN A 70 -7.67 7.84 -1.56
C GLN A 70 -8.87 7.44 -0.71
N GLY A 71 -9.55 8.44 -0.17
CA GLY A 71 -10.77 8.28 0.62
C GLY A 71 -11.17 9.58 1.30
N GLU A 72 -12.41 9.71 1.72
CA GLU A 72 -12.95 10.92 2.36
C GLU A 72 -12.26 11.22 3.70
N VAL A 73 -12.45 12.43 4.22
CA VAL A 73 -12.00 12.80 5.56
C VAL A 73 -12.70 11.88 6.58
N GLY A 74 -11.94 11.33 7.53
CA GLY A 74 -12.48 10.39 8.53
C GLY A 74 -12.52 8.92 8.13
N SER A 75 -12.22 8.56 6.88
CA SER A 75 -12.22 7.15 6.41
C SER A 75 -11.10 6.25 6.97
N GLY A 76 -10.20 6.80 7.79
CA GLY A 76 -9.12 6.03 8.43
C GLY A 76 -7.87 5.80 7.59
N LYS A 77 -7.58 6.63 6.58
CA LYS A 77 -6.35 6.55 5.77
C LYS A 77 -5.06 6.51 6.60
N THR A 78 -5.02 7.26 7.71
CA THR A 78 -3.88 7.26 8.64
C THR A 78 -3.66 5.89 9.28
N MET A 79 -4.74 5.17 9.61
CA MET A 79 -4.67 3.82 10.17
C MET A 79 -4.06 2.85 9.16
N VAL A 80 -4.55 2.87 7.91
CA VAL A 80 -4.03 2.04 6.82
C VAL A 80 -2.54 2.33 6.56
N ALA A 81 -2.14 3.61 6.54
CA ALA A 81 -0.75 4.01 6.35
C ALA A 81 0.15 3.53 7.51
N LEU A 82 -0.32 3.62 8.76
CA LEU A 82 0.43 3.14 9.92
C LEU A 82 0.60 1.63 9.89
N ARG A 83 -0.44 0.87 9.55
CA ARG A 83 -0.36 -0.60 9.38
C ARG A 83 0.69 -0.98 8.34
N ALA A 84 0.79 -0.24 7.23
CA ALA A 84 1.82 -0.44 6.21
C ALA A 84 3.25 -0.22 6.74
N MET A 85 3.45 0.73 7.65
CA MET A 85 4.76 0.97 8.27
C MET A 85 5.15 -0.10 9.29
N LEU A 86 4.17 -0.76 9.91
CA LEU A 86 4.36 -1.75 10.98
C LEU A 86 4.37 -3.21 10.49
N THR A 87 4.15 -3.43 9.18
CA THR A 87 3.98 -4.78 8.62
C THR A 87 5.24 -5.65 8.67
N VAL A 88 6.44 -5.03 8.72
CA VAL A 88 7.75 -5.70 8.69
C VAL A 88 8.45 -5.75 10.03
#